data_AF-A0A0J6SIU8-F1
#
_entry.id   AF-A0A0J6SIU8-F1
#
_cell.length_a   1.000
_cell.length_b   1.000
_cell.length_c   1.000
_cell.angle_alpha   90.00
_cell.angle_beta   90.00
_cell.angle_gamma   90.00
#
_symmetry.space_group_name_H-M   'P 1'
#
loop_
_entity.id
_entity.type
_entity.pdbx_description
1 polymer ?
#
loop_
_entity_poly.entity_id
_entity_poly.type
_entity_poly.pdbx_seq_one_letter_code
_entity_poly.pdbx_strand_id
1 'polypeptide(L)'
;MAPAITLADAERKLVIETLIRCRGNRTHAAKMLGVSVRTVRNRIAEYRRIGVCLPIYRDVVWADWSEREPAEALEALGGPPEACA
;
A
#
# COMPACT_ATOMS: atom_id res chain seq x y z
N MET A 1 22.26 -25.72 1.36
CA MET A 1 21.12 -25.64 0.42
C MET A 1 20.78 -24.17 0.24
N ALA A 2 21.13 -23.57 -0.89
CA ALA A 2 20.71 -22.18 -1.15
C ALA A 2 19.18 -22.16 -1.36
N PRO A 3 18.46 -21.13 -0.88
CA PRO A 3 17.03 -21.03 -1.13
C PRO A 3 16.78 -20.98 -2.65
N ALA A 4 15.88 -21.83 -3.15
CA ALA A 4 15.53 -21.91 -4.57
C ALA A 4 14.72 -20.70 -5.07
N ILE A 5 14.51 -19.68 -4.24
CA ILE A 5 13.80 -18.45 -4.59
C ILE A 5 14.80 -17.32 -4.76
N THR A 6 14.60 -16.52 -5.81
CA THR A 6 15.40 -15.32 -6.02
C THR A 6 14.96 -14.23 -5.03
N LEU A 7 15.83 -13.26 -4.75
CA LEU A 7 15.46 -12.07 -3.98
C LEU A 7 14.26 -11.34 -4.62
N ALA A 8 14.24 -11.26 -5.96
CA ALA A 8 13.15 -10.66 -6.70
C ALA A 8 11.81 -11.38 -6.47
N ASP A 9 11.81 -12.72 -6.39
CA ASP A 9 10.61 -13.49 -6.09
C ASP A 9 10.17 -13.33 -4.63
N ALA A 10 11.12 -13.25 -3.70
CA ALA A 10 10.82 -12.97 -2.30
C ALA A 10 10.18 -11.59 -2.13
N GLU A 11 10.77 -10.55 -2.74
CA GLU A 11 10.20 -9.20 -2.75
C GLU A 11 8.81 -9.16 -3.38
N ARG A 12 8.64 -9.83 -4.53
CA ARG A 12 7.35 -9.89 -5.22
C ARG A 12 6.26 -10.48 -4.33
N LYS A 13 6.55 -11.61 -3.68
CA LYS A 13 5.61 -12.26 -2.75
C LYS A 13 5.27 -11.33 -1.59
N LEU A 14 6.27 -10.68 -0.99
CA LEU A 14 6.07 -9.75 0.12
C LEU A 14 5.16 -8.57 -0.25
N VAL A 15 5.37 -7.98 -1.43
CA VAL A 15 4.57 -6.85 -1.92
C VAL A 15 3.13 -7.28 -2.16
N ILE A 16 2.92 -8.44 -2.79
CA ILE A 16 1.57 -8.97 -3.07
C ILE A 16 0.85 -9.30 -1.76
N GLU A 17 1.51 -9.98 -0.83
CA GLU A 17 0.93 -10.33 0.47
C GLU A 17 0.55 -9.09 1.27
N THR A 18 1.43 -8.09 1.30
CA THR A 18 1.13 -6.82 1.97
C THR A 18 -0.04 -6.10 1.31
N LEU A 19 -0.12 -6.10 -0.02
CA LEU A 19 -1.26 -5.54 -0.73
C LEU A 19 -2.56 -6.27 -0.36
N ILE A 20 -2.55 -7.60 -0.22
CA ILE A 20 -3.70 -8.42 0.20
C ILE A 20 -4.15 -8.03 1.61
N ARG A 21 -3.20 -7.95 2.55
CA ARG A 21 -3.45 -7.52 3.93
C ARG A 21 -4.05 -6.11 3.98
N CYS A 22 -3.59 -5.22 3.11
CA CYS A 22 -4.10 -3.86 2.97
C CYS A 22 -5.32 -3.72 2.05
N ARG A 23 -5.92 -4.83 1.59
CA ARG A 23 -7.08 -4.84 0.69
C ARG A 23 -6.91 -3.97 -0.57
N GLY A 24 -5.69 -3.90 -1.10
CA GLY A 24 -5.38 -3.10 -2.28
C GLY A 24 -5.07 -1.62 -2.00
N ASN A 25 -5.07 -1.18 -0.74
CA ASN A 25 -4.62 0.16 -0.39
C ASN A 25 -3.09 0.28 -0.53
N ARG A 26 -2.69 0.86 -1.66
CA ARG A 26 -1.29 1.04 -2.04
C ARG A 26 -0.49 1.90 -1.07
N THR A 27 -1.12 2.80 -0.34
CA THR A 27 -0.39 3.69 0.58
C THR A 27 -0.21 3.10 1.93
N HIS A 28 -1.19 2.36 2.42
CA HIS A 28 -0.96 1.58 3.62
C HIS A 28 0.08 0.49 3.38
N ALA A 29 0.01 -0.18 2.22
CA ALA A 29 1.04 -1.13 1.83
C ALA A 29 2.42 -0.47 1.73
N ALA A 30 2.52 0.75 1.19
CA ALA A 30 3.77 1.50 1.12
C ALA A 30 4.33 1.83 2.51
N LYS A 31 3.49 2.30 3.45
CA LYS A 31 3.87 2.54 4.85
C LYS A 31 4.36 1.26 5.53
N MET A 32 3.62 0.16 5.41
CA MET A 32 4.01 -1.13 6.02
C MET A 32 5.29 -1.72 5.43
N LEU A 33 5.55 -1.51 4.14
CA LEU A 33 6.77 -1.95 3.46
C LEU A 33 7.96 -0.99 3.67
N GLY A 34 7.75 0.20 4.23
CA GLY A 34 8.80 1.22 4.37
C GLY A 34 9.29 1.80 3.04
N VAL A 35 8.44 1.80 2.00
CA VAL A 35 8.79 2.34 0.67
C VAL A 35 7.80 3.41 0.23
N SER A 36 8.11 4.12 -0.84
CA SER A 36 7.19 5.12 -1.40
C SER A 36 5.98 4.47 -2.09
N VAL A 37 4.84 5.15 -2.10
CA VAL A 37 3.64 4.74 -2.86
C VAL A 37 3.96 4.62 -4.36
N ARG A 38 4.87 5.45 -4.88
CA ARG A 38 5.37 5.36 -6.26
C ARG A 38 6.06 4.02 -6.51
N THR A 39 6.91 3.57 -5.58
CA THR A 39 7.57 2.27 -5.67
C THR A 39 6.56 1.13 -5.72
N VAL A 40 5.52 1.17 -4.88
CA VAL A 40 4.44 0.18 -4.90
C VAL A 40 3.68 0.19 -6.24
N ARG A 41 3.35 1.38 -6.78
CA ARG A 41 2.70 1.51 -8.09
C ARG A 41 3.59 0.97 -9.22
N ASN A 42 4.89 1.26 -9.19
CA ASN A 42 5.85 0.78 -10.19
C ASN A 42 5.94 -0.75 -10.17
N ARG A 43 6.07 -1.35 -8.98
CA ARG A 43 6.06 -2.81 -8.79
C ARG A 43 4.76 -3.43 -9.31
N ILE A 44 3.60 -2.84 -9.01
CA ILE A 44 2.30 -3.30 -9.55
C ILE A 44 2.29 -3.26 -11.09
N ALA A 45 2.78 -2.17 -11.68
CA ALA A 45 2.84 -2.04 -13.14
C ALA A 45 3.77 -3.09 -13.75
N GLU A 46 4.93 -3.34 -13.13
CA GLU A 46 5.85 -4.40 -13.53
C GLU A 46 5.20 -5.78 -13.45
N TYR A 47 4.52 -6.09 -12.34
CA TYR A 47 3.84 -7.37 -12.12
C TYR A 47 2.76 -7.61 -13.17
N ARG A 48 2.05 -6.57 -13.60
CA ARG A 48 1.10 -6.65 -14.71
C ARG A 48 1.79 -6.94 -16.05
N ARG A 49 2.95 -6.35 -16.31
CA ARG A 49 3.70 -6.55 -17.56
C ARG A 49 4.20 -7.99 -17.71
N ILE A 50 4.60 -8.61 -16.61
CA ILE A 50 5.03 -10.01 -16.57
C ILE A 50 3.87 -11.00 -16.44
N GLY A 51 2.61 -10.53 -16.46
CA GLY A 51 1.43 -11.39 -16.41
C GLY A 51 1.06 -11.94 -15.02
N VAL A 52 1.57 -11.34 -13.93
CA VAL A 52 1.17 -11.74 -12.58
C VAL A 52 -0.22 -11.19 -12.25
N CYS A 53 -1.16 -12.09 -11.98
CA CYS A 53 -2.50 -11.74 -11.52
C CYS A 53 -2.45 -11.17 -10.09
N LEU A 54 -2.85 -9.91 -9.92
CA LEU A 54 -2.98 -9.29 -8.61
C LEU A 54 -4.43 -9.43 -8.10
N PRO A 55 -4.65 -9.97 -6.89
CA PRO A 55 -5.99 -10.39 -6.44
C PRO A 55 -6.94 -9.25 -6.03
N ILE A 56 -6.57 -7.98 -6.21
CA ILE A 56 -7.26 -6.82 -5.61
C ILE A 56 -6.96 -5.57 -6.41
N TYR A 57 -7.90 -5.17 -7.26
CA TYR A 57 -7.82 -3.90 -7.98
C TYR A 57 -9.22 -3.31 -8.16
N ARG A 58 -9.78 -2.80 -7.07
CA ARG A 58 -10.88 -1.82 -7.15
C ARG A 58 -10.75 -0.82 -6.02
N ASP A 59 -9.95 0.21 -6.31
CA ASP A 59 -10.16 1.60 -5.93
C ASP A 59 -10.98 1.82 -4.65
N VAL A 60 -10.39 1.48 -3.49
CA VAL A 60 -10.92 1.95 -2.21
C VAL A 60 -10.49 3.41 -2.09
N VAL A 61 -11.46 4.31 -2.23
CA VAL A 61 -11.35 5.74 -1.98
C VAL A 61 -10.81 5.95 -0.56
N TRP A 62 -9.75 6.75 -0.42
CA TRP A 62 -9.06 7.01 0.84
C TRP A 62 -9.82 7.98 1.75
N ALA A 63 -11.11 7.77 1.97
CA ALA A 63 -11.89 8.66 2.82
C ALA A 63 -11.82 8.32 4.32
N ASP A 64 -11.19 7.21 4.71
CA ASP A 64 -11.27 6.74 6.10
C ASP A 64 -9.93 6.24 6.66
N TRP A 65 -8.87 7.02 6.44
CA TRP A 65 -7.66 6.94 7.28
C TRP A 65 -7.78 7.93 8.44
N SER A 66 -8.88 7.82 9.19
CA SER A 66 -9.00 8.35 10.55
C SER A 66 -8.44 7.30 11.52
N GLU A 67 -7.13 7.17 11.56
CA GLU A 67 -6.46 6.72 12.77
C GLU A 67 -5.81 7.96 13.37
N ARG A 68 -6.61 8.63 14.19
CA ARG A 68 -6.14 9.27 15.42
C ARG A 68 -4.88 8.55 15.90
N GLU A 69 -3.80 9.29 16.13
CA GLU A 69 -2.86 8.83 17.16
C GLU A 69 -3.70 8.60 18.43
N PRO A 70 -3.71 7.40 19.02
CA PRO A 70 -4.56 7.10 20.17
C PRO A 70 -4.21 7.92 21.43
N ALA A 71 -3.29 8.88 21.33
CA ALA A 71 -2.92 9.81 22.39
C ALA A 71 -3.33 11.29 22.14
N GLU A 72 -3.51 11.75 20.89
CA GLU A 72 -3.62 13.21 20.61
C GLU A 72 -5.02 13.67 20.13
N ALA A 73 -5.93 12.75 19.82
CA ALA A 73 -7.16 13.09 19.13
C ALA A 73 -8.33 13.62 19.97
N LEU A 74 -8.06 14.05 21.21
CA LEU A 74 -9.07 14.72 22.03
C LEU A 74 -8.93 16.25 22.05
N GLU A 75 -7.87 16.85 21.49
CA GLU A 75 -7.61 18.29 21.70
C GLU A 75 -7.47 19.20 20.45
N ALA A 76 -7.34 18.71 19.21
CA ALA A 76 -6.98 19.57 18.06
C ALA A 76 -8.09 19.73 16.98
N LEU A 77 -8.96 20.72 17.19
CA LEU A 77 -9.31 21.81 16.27
C LEU A 77 -9.48 21.56 14.74
N GLY A 78 -10.69 21.87 14.24
CA GLY A 78 -10.91 22.57 12.96
C GLY A 78 -10.94 21.70 11.70
N GLY A 79 -12.07 21.71 10.99
CA GLY A 79 -12.36 20.85 9.83
C GLY A 79 -11.42 21.01 8.61
N PRO A 80 -11.56 20.11 7.62
CA PRO A 80 -10.61 20.01 6.50
C PRO A 80 -10.74 21.21 5.53
N PRO A 81 -9.60 21.80 5.08
CA PRO A 81 -9.60 22.80 4.03
C PRO A 81 -9.88 22.18 2.66
N GLU A 82 -10.44 23.02 1.80
CA GLU A 82 -11.12 22.71 0.55
C GLU A 82 -10.29 21.89 -0.45
N ALA A 83 -11.03 21.12 -1.23
CA ALA A 83 -10.54 20.18 -2.24
C ALA A 83 -9.66 20.84 -3.32
N CYS A 84 -8.76 20.00 -3.85
CA CYS A 84 -7.87 20.23 -4.99
C CYS A 84 -8.45 21.13 -6.10
N ALA A 85 -7.68 22.17 -6.44
CA ALA A 85 -7.53 22.69 -7.81
C ALA A 85 -6.13 22.33 -8.31
#